data_AF-A0AAW1XBP4-F1
#
_entry.id   AF-A0AAW1XBP4-F1
#
_cell.length_a   1.000
_cell.length_b   1.000
_cell.length_c   1.000
_cell.angle_alpha   90.00
_cell.angle_beta   90.00
_cell.angle_gamma   90.00
#
_symmetry.space_group_name_H-M   'P 1'
#
loop_
_entity.id
_entity.type
_entity.pdbx_description
1 polymer ?
#
loop_
_entity_poly.entity_id
_entity_poly.type
_entity_poly.pdbx_seq_one_letter_code
_entity_poly.pdbx_strand_id
1 'polypeptide(L)'
;MSGAPLSNAEQERIQRALAEYISSPEVPPDIVSRAGFREFLECLNPQFKPNFKMIGGDFLKIYVERKVAVKEFLGKFDGMISLSVDILKHENPRKDVCAADYLCLSAHFVDENWKLKKWVLHFRALLLLEDLGSPSGVLHDDDDWGVFRSLEDFGIENKISTLSMINDDCYDQLVGCVKNHIQEKKGLQLNDQLFRVHCFEEMIATMIQGAFHKIDDVIDKLSSLCGFVSITPVWNVTNSHLKEALELWSSGEYSSVDNDFYDVPTPEEWKKVEGVCRIVDSIYEVSNALFQAKHQTTNVYLYHLHELHEILTQASVDSDTFVKAVVEGMLKAFDRYWDKMFLLLAISAALDPRFKMKYVEFACSKVKGVDGSSQAAGVLGAFNKLFDEYALRFSEKVNSTSGSSASASASGSEGATPRHVNHTFSVLQDYEKITQLNGYLEEPALPWSKDFDVLAWWTTAGAKYPILSKIARDFLAIPVMLASSHQAFYTGPRPANGRMVGLKPNSLNAFMCTQSWCPRQ
;
A
#
# COMPACT_ATOMS: atom_id res chain seq x y z
N MET A 1 30.95 23.19 35.82
CA MET A 1 29.96 24.16 36.33
C MET A 1 28.66 23.40 36.55
N SER A 2 28.27 23.12 37.80
CA SER A 2 26.99 22.47 38.10
C SER A 2 25.87 23.50 38.03
N GLY A 3 25.00 23.40 37.01
CA GLY A 3 23.79 24.22 36.91
C GLY A 3 22.83 23.99 38.08
N ALA A 4 21.80 24.82 38.22
CA ALA A 4 20.72 24.59 39.18
C ALA A 4 19.86 23.38 38.74
N PRO A 5 19.38 22.52 39.67
CA PRO A 5 18.55 21.35 39.35
C PRO A 5 17.32 21.76 38.54
N LEU A 6 17.07 21.03 37.45
CA LEU A 6 15.87 21.22 36.60
C LEU A 6 14.59 21.12 37.42
N SER A 7 13.69 22.10 37.23
CA SER A 7 12.35 22.02 37.79
C SER A 7 11.55 20.87 37.18
N ASN A 8 10.52 20.38 37.89
CA ASN A 8 9.66 19.31 37.38
C ASN A 8 9.02 19.66 36.03
N ALA A 9 8.57 20.91 35.85
CA ALA A 9 7.97 21.38 34.61
C ALA A 9 8.97 21.36 33.43
N GLU A 10 10.24 21.71 33.68
CA GLU A 10 11.29 21.65 32.65
C GLU A 10 11.62 20.20 32.30
N GLN A 11 11.69 19.30 33.29
CA GLN A 11 11.90 17.87 33.04
C GLN A 11 10.77 17.27 32.21
N GLU A 12 9.51 17.57 32.53
CA GLU A 12 8.35 17.13 31.76
C GLU A 12 8.37 17.67 30.32
N ARG A 13 8.74 18.94 30.14
CA ARG A 13 8.87 19.55 28.81
C ARG A 13 9.95 18.87 27.97
N ILE A 14 11.14 18.60 28.54
CA ILE A 14 12.24 17.93 27.83
C ILE A 14 11.86 16.48 27.51
N GLN A 15 11.24 15.77 28.46
CA GLN A 15 10.78 14.40 28.27
C GLN A 15 9.73 14.29 27.16
N ARG A 16 8.79 15.25 27.11
CA ARG A 16 7.80 15.33 26.02
C ARG A 16 8.46 15.62 24.67
N ALA A 17 9.38 16.57 24.60
CA ALA A 17 10.11 16.88 23.37
C ALA A 17 10.92 15.68 22.87
N LEU A 18 11.50 14.90 23.78
CA LEU A 18 12.19 13.66 23.46
C LEU A 18 11.22 12.62 22.87
N ALA A 19 10.05 12.43 23.48
CA ALA A 19 9.02 11.52 22.95
C ALA A 19 8.53 11.97 21.56
N GLU A 20 8.31 13.27 21.34
CA GLU A 20 7.96 13.82 20.03
C GLU A 20 9.04 13.60 18.97
N TYR A 21 10.32 13.76 19.35
CA TYR A 21 11.46 13.45 18.49
C TYR A 21 11.51 11.97 18.09
N ILE A 22 11.33 11.06 19.06
CA ILE A 22 11.36 9.61 18.80
C ILE A 22 10.15 9.16 17.97
N SER A 23 9.00 9.82 18.14
CA SER A 23 7.83 9.64 17.29
C SER A 23 8.00 10.23 15.88
N SER A 24 9.18 10.74 15.50
CA SER A 24 9.44 11.15 14.12
C SER A 24 9.59 9.92 13.20
N PRO A 25 9.05 9.95 11.96
CA PRO A 25 9.25 8.88 10.99
C PRO A 25 10.73 8.58 10.67
N GLU A 26 11.59 9.59 10.80
CA GLU A 26 13.02 9.51 10.45
C GLU A 26 13.88 8.96 11.59
N VAL A 27 13.33 8.91 12.80
CA VAL A 27 14.06 8.49 13.98
C VAL A 27 13.84 6.99 14.19
N PRO A 28 14.93 6.19 14.17
CA PRO A 28 14.82 4.78 14.51
C PRO A 28 14.26 4.62 15.92
N PRO A 29 13.28 3.72 16.15
CA PRO A 29 12.68 3.50 17.47
C PRO A 29 13.71 3.16 18.56
N ASP A 30 14.88 2.71 18.14
CA ASP A 30 15.95 2.25 19.00
C ASP A 30 16.99 3.30 19.39
N ILE A 31 16.86 4.53 18.89
CA ILE A 31 17.79 5.62 19.17
C ILE A 31 18.02 5.79 20.68
N VAL A 32 16.96 5.60 21.47
CA VAL A 32 16.99 5.70 22.93
C VAL A 32 17.88 4.67 23.60
N SER A 33 18.13 3.53 22.97
CA SER A 33 18.97 2.47 23.52
C SER A 33 20.43 2.61 23.10
N ARG A 34 20.75 3.50 22.16
CA ARG A 34 22.11 3.69 21.65
C ARG A 34 22.94 4.50 22.64
N ALA A 35 24.10 3.96 23.03
CA ALA A 35 25.01 4.62 23.98
C ALA A 35 25.38 6.04 23.52
N GLY A 36 25.72 6.22 22.25
CA GLY A 36 26.08 7.54 21.71
C GLY A 36 24.96 8.58 21.79
N PHE A 37 23.69 8.18 21.66
CA PHE A 37 22.57 9.10 21.84
C PHE A 37 22.40 9.52 23.31
N ARG A 38 22.63 8.59 24.25
CA ARG A 38 22.60 8.88 25.69
C ARG A 38 23.74 9.82 26.10
N GLU A 39 24.94 9.56 25.62
CA GLU A 39 26.11 10.42 25.82
C GLU A 39 25.88 11.82 25.25
N PHE A 40 25.27 11.91 24.06
CA PHE A 40 24.87 13.19 23.48
C PHE A 40 23.89 13.97 24.36
N LEU A 41 22.86 13.31 24.91
CA LEU A 41 21.91 13.95 25.85
C LEU A 41 22.59 14.39 27.14
N GLU A 42 23.51 13.58 27.67
CA GLU A 42 24.32 13.92 28.86
C GLU A 42 25.20 15.14 28.61
N CYS A 43 25.80 15.26 27.42
CA CYS A 43 26.58 16.44 27.03
C CYS A 43 25.73 17.71 26.90
N LEU A 44 24.50 17.60 26.36
CA LEU A 44 23.58 18.72 26.23
C LEU A 44 23.04 19.19 27.58
N ASN A 45 22.66 18.26 28.44
CA ASN A 45 22.17 18.57 29.79
C ASN A 45 22.41 17.41 30.77
N PRO A 46 23.52 17.45 31.53
CA PRO A 46 23.89 16.39 32.48
C PRO A 46 22.86 16.17 33.62
N GLN A 47 21.97 17.14 33.84
CA GLN A 47 20.97 17.08 34.91
C GLN A 47 19.67 16.44 34.47
N PHE A 48 19.42 16.38 33.16
CA PHE A 48 18.27 15.69 32.63
C PHE A 48 18.54 14.19 32.61
N LYS A 49 17.76 13.43 33.37
CA LYS A 49 17.81 11.97 33.37
C LYS A 49 16.60 11.43 32.59
N PRO A 50 16.73 11.13 31.29
CA PRO A 50 15.60 10.66 30.49
C PRO A 50 14.98 9.38 31.06
N ASN A 51 13.66 9.36 31.21
CA ASN A 51 12.94 8.20 31.70
C ASN A 51 12.45 7.33 30.53
N PHE A 52 13.34 6.49 30.02
CA PHE A 52 13.01 5.58 28.93
C PHE A 52 12.06 4.44 29.33
N LYS A 53 11.91 4.15 30.63
CA LYS A 53 10.97 3.12 31.11
C LYS A 53 9.51 3.58 31.04
N MET A 54 9.26 4.88 31.17
CA MET A 54 7.92 5.47 31.14
C MET A 54 7.55 6.09 29.79
N ILE A 55 8.43 6.04 28.79
CA ILE A 55 8.22 6.68 27.50
C ILE A 55 6.94 6.21 26.79
N GLY A 56 6.52 4.96 27.03
CA GLY A 56 5.26 4.44 26.52
C GLY A 56 4.02 5.21 27.02
N GLY A 57 4.08 5.81 28.22
CA GLY A 57 3.05 6.70 28.74
C GLY A 57 3.05 8.06 28.05
N ASP A 58 4.22 8.57 27.67
CA ASP A 58 4.34 9.82 26.92
C ASP A 58 3.79 9.66 25.49
N PHE A 59 4.07 8.52 24.84
CA PHE A 59 3.46 8.18 23.54
C PHE A 59 1.93 8.15 23.61
N LEU A 60 1.36 7.59 24.69
CA LEU A 60 -0.09 7.57 24.88
C LEU A 60 -0.69 8.97 25.01
N LYS A 61 -0.04 9.87 25.76
CA LYS A 61 -0.49 11.27 25.89
C LYS A 61 -0.47 11.98 24.54
N ILE A 62 0.66 11.88 23.81
CA ILE A 62 0.80 12.47 22.47
C ILE A 62 -0.23 11.90 21.50
N TYR A 63 -0.48 10.59 21.57
CA TYR A 63 -1.49 9.91 20.75
C TYR A 63 -2.89 10.44 21.00
N VAL A 64 -3.33 10.52 22.26
CA VAL A 64 -4.67 11.02 22.59
C VAL A 64 -4.86 12.44 22.07
N GLU A 65 -3.87 13.32 22.25
CA GLU A 65 -3.91 14.69 21.77
C GLU A 65 -3.96 14.77 20.23
N ARG A 66 -3.07 14.08 19.52
CA ARG A 66 -3.03 14.10 18.05
C ARG A 66 -4.24 13.43 17.42
N LYS A 67 -4.78 12.39 18.05
CA LYS A 67 -5.95 11.67 17.57
C LYS A 67 -7.17 12.58 17.44
N VAL A 68 -7.32 13.57 18.33
CA VAL A 68 -8.40 14.57 18.22
C VAL A 68 -8.32 15.32 16.88
N ALA A 69 -7.14 15.83 16.53
CA ALA A 69 -6.92 16.54 15.27
C ALA A 69 -7.11 15.62 14.04
N VAL A 70 -6.66 14.36 14.13
CA VAL A 70 -6.86 13.37 13.06
C VAL A 70 -8.34 13.04 12.87
N LYS A 71 -9.09 12.84 13.96
CA LYS A 71 -10.55 12.62 13.91
C LYS A 71 -11.27 13.82 13.32
N GLU A 72 -10.89 15.04 13.69
CA GLU A 72 -11.46 16.26 13.12
C GLU A 72 -11.18 16.37 11.62
N PHE A 73 -9.94 16.13 11.20
CA PHE A 73 -9.54 16.12 9.79
C PHE A 73 -10.33 15.08 9.00
N LEU A 74 -10.29 13.81 9.43
CA LEU A 74 -10.97 12.71 8.75
C LEU A 74 -12.49 12.90 8.76
N GLY A 75 -13.06 13.52 9.79
CA GLY A 75 -14.48 13.87 9.87
C GLY A 75 -14.89 14.91 8.83
N LYS A 76 -14.05 15.93 8.57
CA LYS A 76 -14.29 16.96 7.55
C LYS A 76 -13.94 16.53 6.12
N PHE A 77 -13.01 15.58 5.98
CA PHE A 77 -12.56 15.06 4.69
C PHE A 77 -13.74 14.59 3.83
N ASP A 78 -13.84 15.10 2.61
CA ASP A 78 -14.99 14.86 1.73
C ASP A 78 -14.75 13.79 0.66
N GLY A 79 -13.52 13.29 0.54
CA GLY A 79 -13.16 12.18 -0.34
C GLY A 79 -13.48 10.81 0.26
N MET A 80 -13.02 9.78 -0.43
CA MET A 80 -13.04 8.40 0.01
C MET A 80 -11.68 7.98 0.58
N ILE A 81 -11.69 7.00 1.47
CA ILE A 81 -10.50 6.47 2.13
C ILE A 81 -10.31 5.03 1.70
N SER A 82 -9.13 4.72 1.19
CA SER A 82 -8.70 3.34 0.94
C SER A 82 -8.01 2.80 2.18
N LEU A 83 -8.41 1.63 2.65
CA LEU A 83 -7.76 0.97 3.75
C LEU A 83 -6.66 0.03 3.25
N SER A 84 -5.64 -0.17 4.08
CA SER A 84 -4.79 -1.36 3.96
C SER A 84 -4.65 -2.06 5.30
N VAL A 85 -4.60 -3.39 5.26
CA VAL A 85 -4.21 -4.24 6.38
C VAL A 85 -2.92 -4.95 6.02
N ASP A 86 -1.91 -4.76 6.87
CA ASP A 86 -0.59 -5.33 6.73
C ASP A 86 -0.31 -6.24 7.94
N ILE A 87 -0.03 -7.51 7.68
CA ILE A 87 0.27 -8.52 8.70
C ILE A 87 1.79 -8.70 8.77
N LEU A 88 2.37 -8.33 9.92
CA LEU A 88 3.81 -8.38 10.16
C LEU A 88 4.15 -9.51 11.14
N LYS A 89 5.12 -10.34 10.79
CA LYS A 89 5.56 -11.50 11.60
C LYS A 89 6.64 -11.13 12.60
N HIS A 90 6.60 -11.69 13.80
CA HIS A 90 7.74 -11.57 14.71
C HIS A 90 8.80 -12.64 14.40
N GLU A 91 9.96 -12.24 13.87
CA GLU A 91 11.11 -13.15 13.73
C GLU A 91 11.68 -13.50 15.12
N ASN A 92 11.66 -14.79 15.47
CA ASN A 92 12.05 -15.37 16.77
C ASN A 92 11.18 -14.94 17.97
N PRO A 93 9.97 -15.51 18.13
CA PRO A 93 9.27 -15.42 19.41
C PRO A 93 10.17 -16.06 20.48
N ARG A 94 10.71 -15.25 21.39
CA ARG A 94 11.25 -15.83 22.62
C ARG A 94 10.11 -16.58 23.32
N LYS A 95 10.41 -17.66 24.06
CA LYS A 95 9.41 -18.48 24.77
C LYS A 95 8.50 -17.67 25.74
N ASP A 96 8.84 -16.42 26.04
CA ASP A 96 8.13 -15.48 26.90
C ASP A 96 7.32 -14.39 26.14
N VAL A 97 7.25 -14.42 24.80
CA VAL A 97 6.48 -13.45 23.99
C VAL A 97 5.18 -14.09 23.47
N CYS A 98 4.03 -13.52 23.83
CA CYS A 98 2.71 -14.08 23.52
C CYS A 98 2.17 -13.81 22.10
N ALA A 99 2.84 -13.02 21.26
CA ALA A 99 2.34 -12.62 19.92
C ALA A 99 3.22 -13.15 18.78
N ALA A 100 2.60 -13.78 17.79
CA ALA A 100 3.26 -14.25 16.57
C ALA A 100 3.22 -13.21 15.44
N ASP A 101 2.09 -12.51 15.32
CA ASP A 101 1.83 -11.59 14.23
C ASP A 101 1.38 -10.22 14.76
N TYR A 102 1.45 -9.20 13.91
CA TYR A 102 0.97 -7.85 14.19
C TYR A 102 0.12 -7.37 13.02
N LEU A 103 -1.04 -6.81 13.34
CA LEU A 103 -1.93 -6.16 12.38
C LEU A 103 -1.68 -4.66 12.37
N CYS A 104 -1.46 -4.11 11.17
CA CYS A 104 -1.35 -2.67 10.94
C CYS A 104 -2.45 -2.19 9.97
N LEU A 105 -3.47 -1.54 10.51
CA LEU A 105 -4.54 -0.89 9.74
C LEU A 105 -4.13 0.54 9.38
N SER A 106 -4.12 0.86 8.09
CA SER A 106 -3.81 2.21 7.59
C SER A 106 -4.92 2.77 6.70
N ALA A 107 -5.14 4.07 6.78
CA ALA A 107 -5.93 4.86 5.84
C ALA A 107 -5.02 5.53 4.80
N HIS A 108 -5.43 5.45 3.54
CA HIS A 108 -4.77 6.04 2.39
C HIS A 108 -5.71 6.99 1.68
N PHE A 109 -5.24 8.20 1.43
CA PHE A 109 -6.00 9.26 0.79
C PHE A 109 -5.04 10.32 0.25
N VAL A 110 -5.50 11.13 -0.70
CA VAL A 110 -4.80 12.35 -1.12
C VAL A 110 -5.46 13.54 -0.41
N ASP A 111 -4.66 14.34 0.28
CA ASP A 111 -5.14 15.50 1.04
C ASP A 111 -5.51 16.69 0.15
N GLU A 112 -5.97 17.79 0.77
CA GLU A 112 -6.34 19.03 0.05
C GLU A 112 -5.15 19.70 -0.65
N ASN A 113 -3.92 19.40 -0.23
CA ASN A 113 -2.68 19.88 -0.85
C ASN A 113 -2.16 18.91 -1.93
N TRP A 114 -2.98 17.95 -2.35
CA TRP A 114 -2.64 16.93 -3.34
C TRP A 114 -1.40 16.11 -2.96
N LYS A 115 -1.24 15.84 -1.65
CA LYS A 115 -0.21 14.94 -1.14
C LYS A 115 -0.83 13.62 -0.74
N LEU A 116 -0.27 12.54 -1.29
CA LEU A 116 -0.62 11.18 -0.86
C LEU A 116 -0.24 10.99 0.61
N LYS A 117 -1.20 10.54 1.42
CA LYS A 117 -1.04 10.24 2.84
C LYS A 117 -1.30 8.77 3.10
N LYS A 118 -0.51 8.20 4.00
CA LYS A 118 -0.73 6.91 4.66
C LYS A 118 -0.71 7.13 6.16
N TRP A 119 -1.86 7.03 6.81
CA TRP A 119 -1.99 7.19 8.26
C TRP A 119 -2.36 5.87 8.90
N VAL A 120 -1.55 5.40 9.83
CA VAL A 120 -1.86 4.24 10.65
C VAL A 120 -2.98 4.63 11.60
N LEU A 121 -4.07 3.87 11.57
CA LEU A 121 -5.24 4.08 12.42
C LEU A 121 -5.18 3.17 13.65
N HIS A 122 -4.74 1.93 13.44
CA HIS A 122 -4.68 0.91 14.46
C HIS A 122 -3.50 -0.03 14.22
N PHE A 123 -2.78 -0.36 15.28
CA PHE A 123 -1.70 -1.33 15.29
C PHE A 123 -1.86 -2.25 16.51
N ARG A 124 -1.97 -3.57 16.28
CA ARG A 124 -2.28 -4.55 17.33
C ARG A 124 -1.42 -5.80 17.19
N ALA A 125 -0.98 -6.33 18.33
CA ALA A 125 -0.36 -7.65 18.39
C ALA A 125 -1.45 -8.74 18.36
N LEU A 126 -1.28 -9.73 17.49
CA LEU A 126 -2.14 -10.90 17.36
C LEU A 126 -1.51 -12.03 18.18
N LEU A 127 -2.22 -12.48 19.22
CA LEU A 127 -1.72 -13.48 20.15
C LEU A 127 -1.72 -14.88 19.52
N LEU A 128 -0.72 -15.70 19.87
CA LEU A 128 -0.68 -17.12 19.53
C LEU A 128 -1.86 -17.84 20.21
N LEU A 129 -2.58 -18.66 19.44
CA LEU A 129 -3.76 -19.44 19.84
C LEU A 129 -3.52 -20.48 20.97
N GLU A 130 -2.35 -20.52 21.62
CA GLU A 130 -2.04 -21.52 22.64
C GLU A 130 -2.53 -21.18 24.06
N ASP A 131 -2.97 -19.94 24.33
CA ASP A 131 -3.47 -19.52 25.65
C ASP A 131 -5.01 -19.58 25.80
N LEU A 132 -5.74 -19.96 24.73
CA LEU A 132 -7.16 -20.26 24.80
C LEU A 132 -7.32 -21.78 24.69
N GLY A 133 -7.31 -22.46 25.84
CA GLY A 133 -7.57 -23.90 25.94
C GLY A 133 -9.01 -24.31 25.55
N SER A 134 -9.44 -23.98 24.34
CA SER A 134 -10.69 -24.42 23.73
C SER A 134 -10.40 -25.11 22.39
N PRO A 135 -10.63 -26.42 22.28
CA PRO A 135 -10.46 -27.20 21.05
C PRO A 135 -11.65 -27.03 20.09
N SER A 136 -12.16 -25.80 19.94
CA SER A 136 -13.21 -25.49 18.97
C SER A 136 -12.73 -24.32 18.14
N GLY A 137 -12.53 -24.54 16.84
CA GLY A 137 -12.34 -23.50 15.83
C GLY A 137 -13.58 -22.61 15.70
N VAL A 138 -13.89 -21.89 16.77
CA VAL A 138 -14.99 -20.95 16.92
C VAL A 138 -14.35 -19.59 17.15
N LEU A 139 -14.43 -18.75 16.13
CA LEU A 139 -14.15 -17.32 16.17
C LEU A 139 -15.10 -16.67 17.20
N HIS A 140 -14.57 -15.84 18.09
CA HIS A 140 -15.31 -15.17 19.16
C HIS A 140 -15.29 -13.65 18.93
N ASP A 141 -16.45 -12.96 18.94
CA ASP A 141 -16.78 -11.52 19.18
C ASP A 141 -15.79 -10.38 18.80
N ASP A 142 -14.62 -10.68 18.24
CA ASP A 142 -13.44 -9.86 17.94
C ASP A 142 -12.88 -10.28 16.54
N ASP A 143 -13.76 -10.82 15.68
CA ASP A 143 -13.48 -11.41 14.34
C ASP A 143 -12.87 -10.41 13.33
N ASP A 144 -12.93 -9.11 13.65
CA ASP A 144 -12.36 -8.01 12.87
C ASP A 144 -11.00 -7.53 13.41
N TRP A 145 -10.48 -8.16 14.47
CA TRP A 145 -9.27 -7.79 15.19
C TRP A 145 -9.22 -6.32 15.68
N GLY A 146 -10.38 -5.68 15.86
CA GLY A 146 -10.50 -4.28 16.27
C GLY A 146 -10.53 -3.25 15.13
N VAL A 147 -10.62 -3.70 13.88
CA VAL A 147 -10.79 -2.83 12.71
C VAL A 147 -12.09 -2.01 12.80
N PHE A 148 -13.23 -2.61 13.06
CA PHE A 148 -14.55 -1.97 13.18
C PHE A 148 -14.54 -0.90 14.27
N ARG A 149 -14.10 -1.27 15.48
CA ARG A 149 -13.97 -0.31 16.60
C ARG A 149 -13.09 0.87 16.22
N SER A 150 -12.02 0.64 15.47
CA SER A 150 -11.18 1.72 14.96
C SER A 150 -11.92 2.60 13.95
N LEU A 151 -12.63 2.02 12.98
CA LEU A 151 -13.37 2.78 11.97
C LEU A 151 -14.51 3.61 12.58
N GLU A 152 -15.24 3.04 13.54
CA GLU A 152 -16.28 3.71 14.33
C GLU A 152 -15.70 4.86 15.15
N ASP A 153 -14.58 4.62 15.85
CA ASP A 153 -13.93 5.64 16.66
C ASP A 153 -13.43 6.81 15.79
N PHE A 154 -12.87 6.55 14.61
CA PHE A 154 -12.53 7.64 13.68
C PHE A 154 -13.75 8.26 12.98
N GLY A 155 -14.92 7.62 13.02
CA GLY A 155 -16.14 8.09 12.37
C GLY A 155 -16.04 8.11 10.84
N ILE A 156 -15.37 7.10 10.26
CA ILE A 156 -15.02 7.07 8.82
C ILE A 156 -15.63 5.91 8.05
N GLU A 157 -16.51 5.11 8.65
CA GLU A 157 -17.12 3.94 8.01
C GLU A 157 -17.83 4.30 6.69
N ASN A 158 -18.52 5.44 6.66
CA ASN A 158 -19.18 5.96 5.46
C ASN A 158 -18.19 6.52 4.40
N LYS A 159 -16.89 6.50 4.65
CA LYS A 159 -15.85 7.02 3.72
C LYS A 159 -14.97 5.93 3.13
N ILE A 160 -15.08 4.68 3.58
CA ILE A 160 -14.23 3.58 3.08
C ILE A 160 -14.61 3.15 1.66
N SER A 161 -13.68 3.18 0.70
CA SER A 161 -13.92 2.73 -0.69
C SER A 161 -13.38 1.33 -0.96
N THR A 162 -12.17 1.07 -0.48
CA THR A 162 -11.41 -0.15 -0.78
C THR A 162 -10.65 -0.64 0.45
N LEU A 163 -10.25 -1.91 0.43
CA LEU A 163 -9.39 -2.55 1.40
C LEU A 163 -8.33 -3.37 0.68
N SER A 164 -7.08 -3.04 0.95
CA SER A 164 -5.90 -3.68 0.38
C SER A 164 -5.26 -4.58 1.42
N MET A 165 -4.98 -5.82 1.06
CA MET A 165 -4.41 -6.78 1.99
C MET A 165 -3.62 -7.82 1.21
N ILE A 166 -2.44 -8.19 1.73
CA ILE A 166 -1.68 -9.31 1.19
C ILE A 166 -2.44 -10.58 1.55
N ASN A 167 -2.69 -11.44 0.57
CA ASN A 167 -3.42 -12.68 0.79
C ASN A 167 -2.66 -13.57 1.76
N ASP A 168 -3.28 -13.87 2.88
CA ASP A 168 -2.85 -14.89 3.82
C ASP A 168 -4.11 -15.69 4.16
N ASP A 169 -4.09 -17.00 3.87
CA ASP A 169 -5.23 -17.89 4.07
C ASP A 169 -5.77 -17.82 5.51
N CYS A 170 -4.91 -17.46 6.48
CA CYS A 170 -5.30 -17.30 7.88
C CYS A 170 -6.20 -16.08 8.14
N TYR A 171 -6.14 -15.06 7.28
CA TYR A 171 -6.78 -13.76 7.52
C TYR A 171 -7.72 -13.33 6.39
N ASP A 172 -7.92 -14.17 5.36
CA ASP A 172 -8.75 -13.85 4.19
C ASP A 172 -10.20 -13.45 4.55
N GLN A 173 -10.73 -14.03 5.62
CA GLN A 173 -12.08 -13.73 6.14
C GLN A 173 -12.24 -12.27 6.57
N LEU A 174 -11.14 -11.58 6.95
CA LEU A 174 -11.17 -10.17 7.36
C LEU A 174 -11.81 -9.28 6.29
N VAL A 175 -11.43 -9.50 5.03
CA VAL A 175 -11.89 -8.65 3.93
C VAL A 175 -13.39 -8.77 3.77
N GLY A 176 -13.92 -9.99 3.91
CA GLY A 176 -15.37 -10.26 3.89
C GLY A 176 -16.10 -9.58 5.05
N CYS A 177 -15.57 -9.71 6.28
CA CYS A 177 -16.15 -9.08 7.47
C CYS A 177 -16.19 -7.55 7.35
N VAL A 178 -15.07 -6.92 6.97
CA VAL A 178 -15.00 -5.46 6.75
C VAL A 178 -15.92 -5.03 5.63
N LYS A 179 -15.96 -5.76 4.51
CA LYS A 179 -16.86 -5.45 3.40
C LYS A 179 -18.33 -5.41 3.85
N ASN A 180 -18.79 -6.44 4.55
CA ASN A 180 -20.15 -6.54 5.04
C ASN A 180 -20.48 -5.38 6.00
N HIS A 181 -19.58 -5.11 6.96
CA HIS A 181 -19.73 -4.01 7.92
C HIS A 181 -19.86 -2.65 7.23
N ILE A 182 -19.07 -2.38 6.18
CA ILE A 182 -19.18 -1.13 5.42
C ILE A 182 -20.47 -1.09 4.58
N GLN A 183 -20.89 -2.21 3.99
CA GLN A 183 -22.11 -2.31 3.19
C GLN A 183 -23.38 -2.02 4.00
N GLU A 184 -23.38 -2.32 5.30
CA GLU A 184 -24.47 -1.94 6.21
C GLU A 184 -24.58 -0.43 6.42
N LYS A 185 -23.46 0.31 6.29
CA LYS A 185 -23.43 1.77 6.47
C LYS A 185 -23.62 2.54 5.17
N LYS A 186 -23.20 1.98 4.03
CA LYS A 186 -23.35 2.61 2.71
C LYS A 186 -23.27 1.63 1.55
N GLY A 187 -23.80 2.04 0.39
CA GLY A 187 -23.52 1.38 -0.88
C GLY A 187 -22.05 1.51 -1.28
N LEU A 188 -21.47 0.42 -1.78
CA LEU A 188 -20.14 0.41 -2.39
C LEU A 188 -20.23 0.69 -3.89
N GLN A 189 -19.24 1.43 -4.42
CA GLN A 189 -19.18 1.76 -5.84
C GLN A 189 -19.11 0.52 -6.72
N LEU A 190 -19.68 0.60 -7.92
CA LEU A 190 -19.62 -0.46 -8.94
C LEU A 190 -20.02 -1.85 -8.42
N ASN A 191 -21.00 -1.91 -7.51
CA ASN A 191 -21.46 -3.15 -6.89
C ASN A 191 -20.30 -3.90 -6.22
N ASP A 192 -19.46 -3.20 -5.46
CA ASP A 192 -18.36 -3.73 -4.65
C ASP A 192 -17.17 -4.39 -5.40
N GLN A 193 -17.21 -4.40 -6.73
CA GLN A 193 -16.15 -5.00 -7.58
C GLN A 193 -14.75 -4.45 -7.31
N LEU A 194 -14.65 -3.21 -6.83
CA LEU A 194 -13.37 -2.56 -6.53
C LEU A 194 -12.96 -2.64 -5.06
N PHE A 195 -13.79 -3.22 -4.20
CA PHE A 195 -13.59 -3.13 -2.75
C PHE A 195 -12.32 -3.86 -2.32
N ARG A 196 -12.11 -5.10 -2.80
CA ARG A 196 -10.91 -5.88 -2.48
C ARG A 196 -9.78 -5.52 -3.44
N VAL A 197 -8.66 -5.08 -2.88
CA VAL A 197 -7.45 -4.72 -3.62
C VAL A 197 -6.36 -5.76 -3.33
N HIS A 198 -5.90 -6.43 -4.37
CA HIS A 198 -4.77 -7.34 -4.31
C HIS A 198 -3.45 -6.60 -4.53
N CYS A 199 -2.42 -6.98 -3.80
CA CYS A 199 -1.15 -6.28 -3.77
C CYS A 199 -0.24 -6.77 -4.91
N PHE A 200 0.42 -5.84 -5.61
CA PHE A 200 1.25 -6.12 -6.77
C PHE A 200 2.53 -6.89 -6.40
N GLU A 201 3.13 -6.58 -5.26
CA GLU A 201 4.30 -7.29 -4.73
C GLU A 201 3.99 -8.76 -4.41
N GLU A 202 2.75 -9.08 -4.06
CA GLU A 202 2.31 -10.45 -3.76
C GLU A 202 2.23 -11.29 -5.03
N MET A 203 1.72 -10.72 -6.14
CA MET A 203 1.73 -11.37 -7.45
C MET A 203 3.17 -11.70 -7.86
N ILE A 204 4.10 -10.74 -7.71
CA ILE A 204 5.52 -10.97 -8.01
C ILE A 204 6.09 -12.06 -7.11
N ALA A 205 5.90 -11.96 -5.79
CA ALA A 205 6.35 -12.97 -4.84
C ALA A 205 5.86 -14.37 -5.22
N THR A 206 4.58 -14.51 -5.58
CA THR A 206 3.98 -15.78 -6.00
C THR A 206 4.62 -16.33 -7.27
N MET A 207 4.88 -15.47 -8.28
CA MET A 207 5.56 -15.87 -9.51
C MET A 207 6.98 -16.39 -9.22
N ILE A 208 7.75 -15.64 -8.44
CA ILE A 208 9.14 -15.95 -8.13
C ILE A 208 9.26 -17.20 -7.25
N GLN A 209 8.42 -17.32 -6.22
CA GLN A 209 8.33 -18.53 -5.43
C GLN A 209 8.00 -19.73 -6.31
N GLY A 210 7.00 -19.63 -7.18
CA GLY A 210 6.63 -20.70 -8.11
C GLY A 210 7.81 -21.15 -8.99
N ALA A 211 8.73 -20.24 -9.34
CA ALA A 211 9.94 -20.54 -10.08
C ALA A 211 11.00 -21.24 -9.23
N PHE A 212 11.28 -20.75 -8.02
CA PHE A 212 12.24 -21.37 -7.11
C PHE A 212 11.81 -22.79 -6.71
N HIS A 213 10.52 -23.03 -6.48
CA HIS A 213 10.00 -24.38 -6.22
C HIS A 213 10.25 -25.38 -7.36
N LYS A 214 10.51 -24.93 -8.59
CA LYS A 214 10.85 -25.82 -9.73
C LYS A 214 12.29 -26.30 -9.71
N ILE A 215 13.13 -25.72 -8.87
CA ILE A 215 14.55 -26.07 -8.68
C ILE A 215 14.89 -26.27 -7.19
N ASP A 216 13.88 -26.53 -6.35
CA ASP A 216 14.04 -26.64 -4.89
C ASP A 216 15.04 -27.73 -4.51
N ASP A 217 14.98 -28.86 -5.21
CA ASP A 217 15.93 -29.97 -5.11
C ASP A 217 17.37 -29.53 -5.41
N VAL A 218 17.57 -28.69 -6.43
CA VAL A 218 18.89 -28.14 -6.77
C VAL A 218 19.34 -27.11 -5.73
N ILE A 219 18.41 -26.30 -5.20
CA ILE A 219 18.71 -25.35 -4.13
C ILE A 219 19.17 -26.08 -2.86
N ASP A 220 18.56 -27.20 -2.51
CA ASP A 220 18.97 -28.04 -1.38
C ASP A 220 20.36 -28.64 -1.55
N LYS A 221 20.68 -29.10 -2.77
CA LYS A 221 22.04 -29.54 -3.12
C LYS A 221 23.04 -28.40 -2.92
N LEU A 222 22.77 -27.22 -3.49
CA LEU A 222 23.63 -26.05 -3.40
C LEU A 222 23.80 -25.56 -1.95
N SER A 223 22.73 -25.56 -1.16
CA SER A 223 22.77 -25.23 0.26
C SER A 223 23.75 -26.13 1.02
N SER A 224 23.71 -27.43 0.73
CA SER A 224 24.65 -28.40 1.32
C SER A 224 26.09 -28.19 0.84
N LEU A 225 26.27 -27.78 -0.42
CA LEU A 225 27.57 -27.68 -1.09
C LEU A 225 28.35 -26.41 -0.71
N CYS A 226 27.67 -25.27 -0.61
CA CYS A 226 28.31 -23.96 -0.40
C CYS A 226 27.84 -23.21 0.85
N GLY A 227 26.76 -23.66 1.51
CA GLY A 227 26.28 -23.13 2.78
C GLY A 227 25.63 -21.73 2.72
N PHE A 228 25.92 -20.92 1.71
CA PHE A 228 25.33 -19.58 1.55
C PHE A 228 24.06 -19.57 0.68
N VAL A 229 23.89 -20.54 -0.22
CA VAL A 229 22.65 -20.68 -1.01
C VAL A 229 21.54 -21.21 -0.12
N SER A 230 20.45 -20.46 -0.03
CA SER A 230 19.23 -20.88 0.66
C SER A 230 18.05 -20.08 0.13
N ILE A 231 16.85 -20.67 0.17
CA ILE A 231 15.62 -19.90 -0.04
C ILE A 231 15.44 -18.97 1.15
N THR A 232 15.76 -17.70 0.92
CA THR A 232 15.51 -16.63 1.89
C THR A 232 14.08 -16.08 1.70
N PRO A 233 13.48 -15.45 2.73
CA PRO A 233 12.20 -14.79 2.59
C PRO A 233 12.27 -13.54 1.70
N VAL A 234 13.44 -13.18 1.16
CA VAL A 234 13.66 -12.01 0.31
C VAL A 234 14.18 -12.47 -1.05
N TRP A 235 13.31 -12.54 -2.05
CA TRP A 235 13.60 -13.30 -3.27
C TRP A 235 14.79 -12.79 -4.09
N ASN A 236 15.10 -11.49 -4.05
CA ASN A 236 16.26 -10.95 -4.76
C ASN A 236 17.59 -11.38 -4.12
N VAL A 237 17.59 -11.66 -2.81
CA VAL A 237 18.76 -12.23 -2.12
C VAL A 237 18.95 -13.68 -2.53
N THR A 238 17.88 -14.47 -2.54
CA THR A 238 17.90 -15.86 -3.04
C THR A 238 18.45 -15.91 -4.47
N ASN A 239 17.96 -15.06 -5.37
CA ASN A 239 18.45 -14.97 -6.75
C ASN A 239 19.95 -14.57 -6.82
N SER A 240 20.39 -13.66 -5.95
CA SER A 240 21.80 -13.24 -5.89
C SER A 240 22.71 -14.40 -5.48
N HIS A 241 22.31 -15.21 -4.48
CA HIS A 241 23.06 -16.39 -4.07
C HIS A 241 23.15 -17.44 -5.19
N LEU A 242 22.06 -17.66 -5.94
CA LEU A 242 22.07 -18.58 -7.08
C LEU A 242 23.01 -18.13 -8.20
N LYS A 243 23.07 -16.81 -8.46
CA LYS A 243 24.01 -16.24 -9.43
C LYS A 243 25.45 -16.38 -8.99
N GLU A 244 25.74 -16.14 -7.72
CA GLU A 244 27.08 -16.37 -7.16
C GLU A 244 27.49 -17.84 -7.30
N ALA A 245 26.58 -18.78 -7.04
CA ALA A 245 26.83 -20.21 -7.28
C ALA A 245 27.07 -20.52 -8.78
N LEU A 246 26.33 -19.91 -9.71
CA LEU A 246 26.57 -20.07 -11.15
C LEU A 246 27.95 -19.54 -11.59
N GLU A 247 28.44 -18.45 -11.00
CA GLU A 247 29.76 -17.90 -11.26
C GLU A 247 30.89 -18.84 -10.76
N LEU A 248 30.72 -19.40 -9.56
CA LEU A 248 31.64 -20.41 -9.02
C LEU A 248 31.64 -21.70 -9.85
N TRP A 249 30.48 -22.13 -10.33
CA TRP A 249 30.38 -23.27 -11.25
C TRP A 249 31.12 -23.01 -12.56
N SER A 250 30.91 -21.83 -13.15
CA SER A 250 31.55 -21.43 -14.40
C SER A 250 33.07 -21.30 -14.30
N SER A 251 33.60 -21.02 -13.11
CA SER A 251 35.05 -20.96 -12.83
C SER A 251 35.67 -22.32 -12.50
N GLY A 252 34.87 -23.39 -12.40
CA GLY A 252 35.34 -24.76 -12.18
C GLY A 252 35.53 -25.14 -10.71
N GLU A 253 35.13 -24.28 -9.76
CA GLU A 253 35.30 -24.51 -8.31
C GLU A 253 34.61 -25.81 -7.84
N TYR A 254 33.54 -26.23 -8.51
CA TYR A 254 32.83 -27.47 -8.20
C TYR A 254 33.34 -28.70 -8.97
N SER A 255 34.29 -28.54 -9.89
CA SER A 255 34.83 -29.63 -10.72
C SER A 255 36.00 -30.38 -10.06
N SER A 256 36.69 -29.76 -9.10
CA SER A 256 37.80 -30.35 -8.34
C SER A 256 37.39 -30.98 -7.01
N VAL A 257 36.10 -30.94 -6.71
CA VAL A 257 35.58 -31.44 -5.43
C VAL A 257 35.41 -32.95 -5.55
N ASP A 258 36.44 -33.70 -5.18
CA ASP A 258 36.42 -35.16 -5.00
C ASP A 258 35.54 -35.48 -3.77
N ASN A 259 34.23 -35.28 -3.89
CA ASN A 259 33.29 -35.33 -2.76
C ASN A 259 32.33 -36.50 -2.90
N ASP A 260 32.73 -37.65 -2.37
CA ASP A 260 31.82 -38.75 -2.03
C ASP A 260 30.74 -38.33 -0.99
N PHE A 261 30.83 -37.13 -0.43
CA PHE A 261 29.98 -36.62 0.65
C PHE A 261 28.85 -35.67 0.21
N TYR A 262 28.89 -35.11 -1.00
CA TYR A 262 27.91 -34.08 -1.42
C TYR A 262 27.39 -34.35 -2.83
N ASP A 263 26.07 -34.20 -3.02
CA ASP A 263 25.40 -34.32 -4.32
C ASP A 263 25.62 -33.03 -5.13
N VAL A 264 26.57 -33.06 -6.07
CA VAL A 264 26.89 -31.94 -6.95
C VAL A 264 25.86 -31.83 -8.07
N PRO A 265 25.28 -30.64 -8.35
CA PRO A 265 24.32 -30.52 -9.42
C PRO A 265 24.90 -30.89 -10.79
N THR A 266 24.09 -31.57 -11.61
CA THR A 266 24.47 -31.97 -12.98
C THR A 266 24.51 -30.77 -13.93
N PRO A 267 25.20 -30.84 -15.08
CA PRO A 267 25.19 -29.76 -16.08
C PRO A 267 23.76 -29.36 -16.51
N GLU A 268 22.84 -30.32 -16.59
CA GLU A 268 21.44 -30.06 -16.89
C GLU A 268 20.72 -29.34 -15.75
N GLU A 269 21.04 -29.64 -14.48
CA GLU A 269 20.51 -28.94 -13.31
C GLU A 269 21.03 -27.50 -13.23
N TRP A 270 22.32 -27.27 -13.51
CA TRP A 270 22.89 -25.91 -13.60
C TRP A 270 22.21 -25.08 -14.68
N LYS A 271 21.90 -25.69 -15.84
CA LYS A 271 21.15 -25.02 -16.90
C LYS A 271 19.73 -24.60 -16.46
N LYS A 272 19.07 -25.40 -15.59
CA LYS A 272 17.78 -25.02 -14.99
C LYS A 272 17.94 -23.79 -14.09
N VAL A 273 18.97 -23.76 -13.25
CA VAL A 273 19.27 -22.61 -12.36
C VAL A 273 19.52 -21.35 -13.19
N GLU A 274 20.32 -21.44 -14.25
CA GLU A 274 20.55 -20.33 -15.20
C GLU A 274 19.25 -19.82 -15.83
N GLY A 275 18.39 -20.74 -16.29
CA GLY A 275 17.09 -20.41 -16.85
C GLY A 275 16.17 -19.68 -15.87
N VAL A 276 16.11 -20.12 -14.61
CA VAL A 276 15.35 -19.45 -13.55
C VAL A 276 15.92 -18.07 -13.25
N CYS A 277 17.24 -17.96 -13.00
CA CYS A 277 17.87 -16.68 -12.68
C CYS A 277 17.66 -15.64 -13.78
N ARG A 278 17.73 -16.06 -15.05
CA ARG A 278 17.47 -15.18 -16.21
C ARG A 278 16.07 -14.56 -16.17
N ILE A 279 15.02 -15.36 -15.90
CA ILE A 279 13.64 -14.84 -15.85
C ILE A 279 13.45 -13.97 -14.60
N VAL A 280 13.99 -14.37 -13.46
CA VAL A 280 13.91 -13.61 -12.21
C VAL A 280 14.60 -12.25 -12.35
N ASP A 281 15.73 -12.17 -13.04
CA ASP A 281 16.43 -10.91 -13.34
C ASP A 281 15.56 -9.97 -14.20
N SER A 282 14.89 -10.48 -15.25
CA SER A 282 13.98 -9.67 -16.07
C SER A 282 12.80 -9.12 -15.25
N ILE A 283 12.25 -9.92 -14.33
CA ILE A 283 11.20 -9.46 -13.41
C ILE A 283 11.76 -8.44 -12.42
N TYR A 284 12.99 -8.63 -11.93
CA TYR A 284 13.66 -7.72 -11.02
C TYR A 284 13.84 -6.33 -11.61
N GLU A 285 14.20 -6.21 -12.88
CA GLU A 285 14.37 -4.91 -13.53
C GLU A 285 13.10 -4.07 -13.49
N VAL A 286 11.95 -4.65 -13.85
CA VAL A 286 10.64 -3.98 -13.79
C VAL A 286 10.21 -3.71 -12.35
N SER A 287 10.36 -4.73 -11.48
CA SER A 287 9.95 -4.65 -10.07
C SER A 287 10.74 -3.61 -9.30
N ASN A 288 12.05 -3.49 -9.53
CA ASN A 288 12.89 -2.55 -8.83
C ASN A 288 12.53 -1.09 -9.17
N ALA A 289 12.12 -0.81 -10.41
CA ALA A 289 11.64 0.52 -10.78
C ALA A 289 10.41 0.94 -9.97
N LEU A 290 9.48 0.01 -9.74
CA LEU A 290 8.30 0.20 -8.89
C LEU A 290 8.66 0.29 -7.41
N PHE A 291 9.47 -0.64 -6.92
CA PHE A 291 9.75 -0.79 -5.50
C PHE A 291 10.60 0.37 -4.96
N GLN A 292 11.50 0.95 -5.76
CA GLN A 292 12.32 2.08 -5.33
C GLN A 292 11.59 3.43 -5.40
N ALA A 293 10.48 3.52 -6.11
CA ALA A 293 9.76 4.77 -6.25
C ALA A 293 9.04 5.14 -4.94
N LYS A 294 9.38 6.31 -4.40
CA LYS A 294 8.69 6.87 -3.24
C LYS A 294 7.30 7.34 -3.67
N HIS A 295 6.26 6.78 -3.06
CA HIS A 295 4.87 7.26 -3.17
C HIS A 295 4.26 7.20 -4.57
N GLN A 296 4.28 6.02 -5.20
CA GLN A 296 3.56 5.84 -6.46
C GLN A 296 2.05 5.85 -6.27
N THR A 297 1.39 6.56 -7.17
CA THR A 297 -0.06 6.55 -7.36
C THR A 297 -0.48 5.36 -8.22
N THR A 298 -1.72 4.90 -8.07
CA THR A 298 -2.23 3.65 -8.68
C THR A 298 -2.22 3.63 -10.22
N ASN A 299 -2.24 4.79 -10.87
CA ASN A 299 -2.30 4.94 -12.32
C ASN A 299 -1.16 4.27 -13.10
N VAL A 300 0.04 4.15 -12.52
CA VAL A 300 1.21 3.63 -13.26
C VAL A 300 1.25 2.10 -13.33
N TYR A 301 0.46 1.41 -12.51
CA TYR A 301 0.59 -0.04 -12.34
C TYR A 301 0.09 -0.84 -13.54
N LEU A 302 -0.94 -0.37 -14.28
CA LEU A 302 -1.37 -1.06 -15.50
C LEU A 302 -0.23 -1.11 -16.53
N TYR A 303 0.56 -0.03 -16.61
CA TYR A 303 1.71 0.04 -17.52
C TYR A 303 2.78 -1.00 -17.19
N HIS A 304 3.17 -1.09 -15.92
CA HIS A 304 4.15 -2.07 -15.49
C HIS A 304 3.62 -3.50 -15.53
N LEU A 305 2.33 -3.71 -15.26
CA LEU A 305 1.68 -5.00 -15.41
C LEU A 305 1.73 -5.48 -16.87
N HIS A 306 1.50 -4.58 -17.82
CA HIS A 306 1.63 -4.88 -19.25
C HIS A 306 3.10 -5.19 -19.65
N GLU A 307 4.07 -4.43 -19.14
CA GLU A 307 5.50 -4.68 -19.36
C GLU A 307 5.93 -6.07 -18.85
N LEU A 308 5.51 -6.45 -17.65
CA LEU A 308 5.73 -7.80 -17.11
C LEU A 308 5.10 -8.88 -18.00
N HIS A 309 3.88 -8.67 -18.48
CA HIS A 309 3.20 -9.61 -19.37
C HIS A 309 3.97 -9.80 -20.68
N GLU A 310 4.51 -8.73 -21.26
CA GLU A 310 5.33 -8.81 -22.47
C GLU A 310 6.61 -9.63 -22.24
N ILE A 311 7.32 -9.39 -21.13
CA ILE A 311 8.51 -10.15 -20.73
C ILE A 311 8.19 -11.63 -20.60
N LEU A 312 7.13 -11.97 -19.86
CA LEU A 312 6.71 -13.36 -19.66
C LEU A 312 6.25 -14.00 -20.98
N THR A 313 5.52 -13.26 -21.82
CA THR A 313 5.08 -13.77 -23.12
C THR A 313 6.27 -14.07 -24.03
N GLN A 314 7.30 -13.23 -24.04
CA GLN A 314 8.53 -13.48 -24.80
C GLN A 314 9.27 -14.70 -24.27
N ALA A 315 9.39 -14.82 -22.95
CA ALA A 315 10.00 -15.99 -22.29
C ALA A 315 9.20 -17.29 -22.54
N SER A 316 7.90 -17.20 -22.81
CA SER A 316 7.06 -18.38 -23.10
C SER A 316 7.37 -19.05 -24.45
N VAL A 317 8.05 -18.34 -25.37
CA VAL A 317 8.44 -18.85 -26.69
C VAL A 317 9.81 -19.56 -26.67
N ASP A 318 10.49 -19.60 -25.52
CA ASP A 318 11.82 -20.20 -25.36
C ASP A 318 11.89 -21.66 -25.87
N SER A 319 13.00 -22.04 -26.48
CA SER A 319 13.23 -23.43 -26.93
C SER A 319 13.27 -24.44 -25.78
N ASP A 320 13.63 -24.00 -24.57
CA ASP A 320 13.77 -24.84 -23.40
C ASP A 320 12.41 -25.17 -22.75
N THR A 321 12.06 -26.46 -22.72
CA THR A 321 10.79 -26.94 -22.18
C THR A 321 10.65 -26.72 -20.67
N PHE A 322 11.77 -26.70 -19.93
CA PHE A 322 11.75 -26.41 -18.50
C PHE A 322 11.44 -24.93 -18.25
N VAL A 323 12.13 -24.03 -18.96
CA VAL A 323 11.90 -22.58 -18.88
C VAL A 323 10.44 -22.25 -19.23
N LYS A 324 9.90 -22.86 -20.29
CA LYS A 324 8.47 -22.75 -20.63
C LYS A 324 7.55 -23.12 -19.47
N ALA A 325 7.78 -24.25 -18.82
CA ALA A 325 6.96 -24.70 -17.70
C ALA A 325 7.03 -23.76 -16.48
N VAL A 326 8.20 -23.14 -16.23
CA VAL A 326 8.36 -22.09 -15.21
C VAL A 326 7.52 -20.86 -15.57
N VAL A 327 7.66 -20.36 -16.81
CA VAL A 327 6.94 -19.18 -17.29
C VAL A 327 5.43 -19.38 -17.32
N GLU A 328 4.95 -20.56 -17.71
CA GLU A 328 3.53 -20.91 -17.65
C GLU A 328 2.98 -20.85 -16.22
N GLY A 329 3.78 -21.24 -15.22
CA GLY A 329 3.43 -21.09 -13.80
C GLY A 329 3.33 -19.63 -13.39
N MET A 330 4.27 -18.79 -13.84
CA MET A 330 4.26 -17.35 -13.59
C MET A 330 3.07 -16.65 -14.26
N LEU A 331 2.79 -16.95 -15.53
CA LEU A 331 1.65 -16.42 -16.27
C LEU A 331 0.32 -16.77 -15.60
N LYS A 332 0.16 -18.00 -15.08
CA LYS A 332 -1.04 -18.35 -14.29
C LYS A 332 -1.19 -17.50 -13.02
N ALA A 333 -0.11 -17.16 -12.34
CA ALA A 333 -0.17 -16.28 -11.17
C ALA A 333 -0.48 -14.84 -11.57
N PHE A 334 0.09 -14.37 -12.67
CA PHE A 334 -0.19 -13.09 -13.30
C PHE A 334 -1.67 -12.96 -13.70
N ASP A 335 -2.21 -13.92 -14.44
CA ASP A 335 -3.59 -13.91 -14.96
C ASP A 335 -4.61 -13.82 -13.80
N ARG A 336 -4.36 -14.56 -12.70
CA ARG A 336 -5.19 -14.46 -11.49
C ARG A 336 -5.21 -13.07 -10.86
N TYR A 337 -4.09 -12.34 -10.93
CA TYR A 337 -4.02 -10.97 -10.44
C TYR A 337 -4.70 -10.01 -11.43
N TRP A 338 -4.42 -10.17 -12.72
CA TRP A 338 -5.01 -9.40 -13.81
C TRP A 338 -6.54 -9.45 -13.76
N ASP A 339 -7.14 -10.64 -13.69
CA ASP A 339 -8.60 -10.82 -13.68
C ASP A 339 -9.29 -10.07 -12.53
N LYS A 340 -8.61 -9.96 -11.38
CA LYS A 340 -9.14 -9.31 -10.18
C LYS A 340 -8.90 -7.81 -10.16
N MET A 341 -7.77 -7.35 -10.70
CA MET A 341 -7.31 -5.97 -10.54
C MET A 341 -7.46 -5.11 -11.78
N PHE A 342 -7.67 -5.71 -12.95
CA PHE A 342 -7.67 -5.01 -14.24
C PHE A 342 -8.59 -3.80 -14.28
N LEU A 343 -9.85 -3.93 -13.83
CA LEU A 343 -10.82 -2.83 -13.87
C LEU A 343 -10.34 -1.62 -13.05
N LEU A 344 -9.84 -1.86 -11.84
CA LEU A 344 -9.32 -0.83 -10.94
C LEU A 344 -8.10 -0.13 -11.54
N LEU A 345 -7.16 -0.91 -12.07
CA LEU A 345 -5.93 -0.41 -12.68
C LEU A 345 -6.22 0.34 -13.99
N ALA A 346 -7.20 -0.10 -14.78
CA ALA A 346 -7.63 0.54 -16.02
C ALA A 346 -8.32 1.87 -15.78
N ILE A 347 -9.22 1.97 -14.79
CA ILE A 347 -9.81 3.26 -14.39
C ILE A 347 -8.71 4.21 -13.88
N SER A 348 -7.79 3.71 -13.05
CA SER A 348 -6.66 4.49 -12.54
C SER A 348 -5.75 4.99 -13.67
N ALA A 349 -5.45 4.15 -14.66
CA ALA A 349 -4.69 4.53 -15.84
C ALA A 349 -5.45 5.54 -16.71
N ALA A 350 -6.76 5.40 -16.86
CA ALA A 350 -7.58 6.36 -17.61
C ALA A 350 -7.56 7.77 -16.97
N LEU A 351 -7.39 7.85 -15.65
CA LEU A 351 -7.21 9.11 -14.91
C LEU A 351 -5.82 9.73 -15.07
N ASP A 352 -4.87 9.05 -15.74
CA ASP A 352 -3.59 9.66 -16.11
C ASP A 352 -3.73 10.35 -17.48
N PRO A 353 -3.43 11.65 -17.59
CA PRO A 353 -3.56 12.38 -18.84
C PRO A 353 -2.58 11.92 -19.94
N ARG A 354 -1.54 11.15 -19.60
CA ARG A 354 -0.61 10.51 -20.57
C ARG A 354 -1.19 9.23 -21.16
N PHE A 355 -2.11 8.58 -20.44
CA PHE A 355 -2.67 7.28 -20.82
C PHE A 355 -4.08 7.42 -21.38
N LYS A 356 -5.01 7.94 -20.56
CA LYS A 356 -6.45 8.02 -20.85
C LYS A 356 -7.02 6.67 -21.29
N MET A 357 -8.22 6.67 -21.87
CA MET A 357 -8.81 5.45 -22.45
C MET A 357 -8.00 4.88 -23.61
N LYS A 358 -7.22 5.70 -24.34
CA LYS A 358 -6.39 5.23 -25.46
C LYS A 358 -5.37 4.18 -25.03
N TYR A 359 -4.73 4.36 -23.88
CA TYR A 359 -3.81 3.36 -23.35
C TYR A 359 -4.55 2.09 -22.87
N VAL A 360 -5.74 2.25 -22.28
CA VAL A 360 -6.57 1.10 -21.85
C VAL A 360 -6.98 0.27 -23.06
N GLU A 361 -7.45 0.90 -24.13
CA GLU A 361 -7.78 0.24 -25.41
C GLU A 361 -6.57 -0.50 -25.98
N PHE A 362 -5.39 0.13 -25.97
CA PHE A 362 -4.15 -0.50 -26.36
C PHE A 362 -3.85 -1.74 -25.49
N ALA A 363 -3.91 -1.63 -24.17
CA ALA A 363 -3.65 -2.75 -23.26
C ALA A 363 -4.62 -3.92 -23.49
N CYS A 364 -5.92 -3.63 -23.65
CA CYS A 364 -6.93 -4.64 -24.00
C CYS A 364 -6.63 -5.34 -25.34
N SER A 365 -6.08 -4.62 -26.33
CA SER A 365 -5.76 -5.19 -27.64
C SER A 365 -4.62 -6.22 -27.61
N LYS A 366 -3.83 -6.26 -26.53
CA LYS A 366 -2.65 -7.11 -26.38
C LYS A 366 -2.94 -8.42 -25.66
N VAL A 367 -4.08 -8.54 -24.99
CA VAL A 367 -4.50 -9.77 -24.32
C VAL A 367 -5.03 -10.76 -25.35
N LYS A 368 -4.34 -11.89 -25.55
CA LYS A 368 -4.77 -12.92 -26.51
C LYS A 368 -6.02 -13.64 -25.99
N GLY A 369 -7.05 -13.77 -26.82
CA GLY A 369 -8.20 -14.65 -26.56
C GLY A 369 -9.47 -13.98 -26.03
N VAL A 370 -9.43 -12.69 -25.68
CA VAL A 370 -10.60 -11.88 -25.31
C VAL A 370 -10.87 -10.87 -26.43
N ASP A 371 -12.15 -10.55 -26.70
CA ASP A 371 -12.48 -9.40 -27.55
C ASP A 371 -12.07 -8.11 -26.81
N GLY A 372 -10.84 -7.64 -27.03
CA GLY A 372 -10.27 -6.47 -26.37
C GLY A 372 -11.14 -5.21 -26.51
N SER A 373 -11.92 -5.10 -27.59
CA SER A 373 -12.88 -4.00 -27.76
C SER A 373 -14.01 -4.07 -26.72
N SER A 374 -14.53 -5.27 -26.45
CA SER A 374 -15.57 -5.47 -25.44
C SER A 374 -15.07 -5.15 -24.02
N GLN A 375 -13.82 -5.53 -23.71
CA GLN A 375 -13.20 -5.26 -22.41
C GLN A 375 -12.98 -3.77 -22.18
N ALA A 376 -12.45 -3.06 -23.19
CA ALA A 376 -12.27 -1.61 -23.13
C ALA A 376 -13.61 -0.87 -23.00
N ALA A 377 -14.64 -1.31 -23.72
CA ALA A 377 -16.00 -0.77 -23.58
C ALA A 377 -16.57 -1.01 -22.17
N GLY A 378 -16.29 -2.17 -21.56
CA GLY A 378 -16.64 -2.47 -20.17
C GLY A 378 -15.99 -1.50 -19.18
N VAL A 379 -14.69 -1.19 -19.35
CA VAL A 379 -14.00 -0.19 -18.53
C VAL A 379 -14.61 1.19 -18.71
N LEU A 380 -14.88 1.61 -19.95
CA LEU A 380 -15.52 2.89 -20.23
C LEU A 380 -16.91 2.98 -19.59
N GLY A 381 -17.72 1.93 -19.68
CA GLY A 381 -19.03 1.85 -19.04
C GLY A 381 -18.95 1.96 -17.51
N ALA A 382 -17.99 1.27 -16.89
CA ALA A 382 -17.73 1.39 -15.45
C ALA A 382 -17.26 2.79 -15.07
N PHE A 383 -16.40 3.42 -15.87
CA PHE A 383 -15.91 4.77 -15.59
C PHE A 383 -17.02 5.82 -15.71
N ASN A 384 -17.93 5.69 -16.69
CA ASN A 384 -19.12 6.53 -16.80
C ASN A 384 -20.04 6.35 -15.57
N LYS A 385 -20.35 5.11 -15.18
CA LYS A 385 -21.18 4.85 -14.00
C LYS A 385 -20.57 5.46 -12.73
N LEU A 386 -19.25 5.32 -12.55
CA LEU A 386 -18.52 5.92 -11.44
C LEU A 386 -18.59 7.45 -11.48
N PHE A 387 -18.47 8.05 -12.67
CA PHE A 387 -18.60 9.49 -12.85
C PHE A 387 -19.99 9.98 -12.42
N ASP A 388 -21.04 9.30 -12.85
CA ASP A 388 -22.43 9.62 -12.48
C ASP A 388 -22.65 9.53 -10.96
N GLU A 389 -22.13 8.47 -10.32
CA GLU A 389 -22.19 8.30 -8.85
C GLU A 389 -21.54 9.49 -8.11
N TYR A 390 -20.39 9.96 -8.57
CA TYR A 390 -19.71 11.13 -7.97
C TYR A 390 -20.44 12.43 -8.28
N ALA A 391 -20.94 12.61 -9.51
CA ALA A 391 -21.69 13.79 -9.91
C ALA A 391 -22.95 13.97 -9.05
N LEU A 392 -23.68 12.87 -8.76
CA LEU A 392 -24.82 12.86 -7.86
C LEU A 392 -24.42 13.25 -6.43
N ARG A 393 -23.42 12.56 -5.87
CA ARG A 393 -22.93 12.79 -4.50
C ARG A 393 -22.55 14.25 -4.24
N PHE A 394 -21.90 14.90 -5.21
CA PHE A 394 -21.42 16.27 -5.05
C PHE A 394 -22.42 17.33 -5.52
N SER A 395 -23.47 16.97 -6.26
CA SER A 395 -24.58 17.88 -6.57
C SER A 395 -25.53 18.04 -5.38
N GLU A 396 -25.80 16.96 -4.64
CA GLU A 396 -26.66 16.99 -3.44
C GLU A 396 -26.09 17.87 -2.32
N LYS A 397 -24.76 17.83 -2.12
CA LYS A 397 -24.09 18.58 -1.05
C LYS A 397 -24.23 20.10 -1.19
N VAL A 398 -24.32 20.62 -2.42
CA VAL A 398 -24.54 22.05 -2.72
C VAL A 398 -25.96 22.49 -2.38
N ASN A 399 -26.94 21.62 -2.61
CA ASN A 399 -28.34 21.89 -2.28
C ASN A 399 -28.59 21.88 -0.75
N SER A 400 -27.88 21.04 0.01
CA SER A 400 -28.00 20.98 1.47
C SER A 400 -27.38 22.20 2.19
N THR A 401 -26.35 22.82 1.62
CA THR A 401 -25.70 24.01 2.22
C THR A 401 -26.46 25.31 1.94
N SER A 402 -27.34 25.31 0.93
CA SER A 402 -28.14 26.48 0.54
C SER A 402 -29.39 26.70 1.41
N GLY A 403 -29.73 25.74 2.30
CA GLY A 403 -30.95 25.76 3.11
C GLY A 403 -30.82 26.33 4.54
N SER A 404 -29.66 26.86 4.94
CA SER A 404 -29.45 27.39 6.30
C SER A 404 -28.76 28.75 6.31
N SER A 405 -29.43 29.76 5.77
CA SER A 405 -29.34 31.16 6.24
C SER A 405 -30.36 32.04 5.52
N ALA A 406 -31.54 32.23 6.11
CA ALA A 406 -32.42 33.33 5.73
C ALA A 406 -33.32 33.77 6.90
N SER A 407 -32.74 34.53 7.83
CA SER A 407 -33.49 35.44 8.69
C SER A 407 -32.68 36.72 8.89
N ALA A 408 -32.95 37.75 8.07
CA ALA A 408 -33.05 39.15 8.48
C ALA A 408 -33.21 40.07 7.24
N SER A 409 -34.36 40.74 7.21
CA SER A 409 -34.66 42.09 6.70
C SER A 409 -33.76 42.77 5.65
N ALA A 410 -34.42 43.20 4.58
CA ALA A 410 -33.93 44.05 3.50
C ALA A 410 -33.51 45.48 3.91
N SER A 411 -32.43 45.99 3.30
CA SER A 411 -32.42 47.27 2.54
C SER A 411 -31.04 47.47 1.89
N GLY A 412 -31.01 47.98 0.65
CA GLY A 412 -29.78 48.39 -0.04
C GLY A 412 -29.65 47.82 -1.45
N SER A 413 -29.96 48.65 -2.45
CA SER A 413 -29.85 48.38 -3.89
C SER A 413 -28.40 48.48 -4.35
N GLU A 414 -27.88 47.43 -5.01
CA GLU A 414 -27.00 47.54 -6.18
C GLU A 414 -26.82 46.16 -6.87
N GLY A 415 -27.08 46.10 -8.18
CA GLY A 415 -26.66 44.99 -9.06
C GLY A 415 -27.53 43.73 -9.10
N ALA A 416 -28.82 43.83 -9.43
CA ALA A 416 -29.63 42.64 -9.71
C ALA A 416 -29.22 42.00 -11.05
N THR A 417 -28.36 40.98 -11.02
CA THR A 417 -28.21 40.04 -12.16
C THR A 417 -29.59 39.44 -12.48
N PRO A 418 -30.05 39.44 -13.74
CA PRO A 418 -31.40 38.98 -14.05
C PRO A 418 -31.58 37.51 -13.66
N ARG A 419 -32.66 37.16 -12.94
CA ARG A 419 -32.99 35.78 -12.53
C ARG A 419 -32.96 34.76 -13.69
N HIS A 420 -33.24 35.21 -14.91
CA HIS A 420 -33.14 34.38 -16.12
C HIS A 420 -31.69 33.99 -16.46
N VAL A 421 -30.71 34.86 -16.24
CA VAL A 421 -29.28 34.56 -16.48
C VAL A 421 -28.81 33.48 -15.51
N ASN A 422 -29.27 33.49 -14.26
CA ASN A 422 -28.92 32.46 -13.27
C ASN A 422 -29.46 31.07 -13.63
N HIS A 423 -30.69 30.97 -14.15
CA HIS A 423 -31.24 29.69 -14.58
C HIS A 423 -30.58 29.18 -15.88
N THR A 424 -30.26 30.07 -16.82
CA THR A 424 -29.52 29.67 -18.03
C THR A 424 -28.09 29.25 -17.70
N PHE A 425 -27.42 29.96 -16.78
CA PHE A 425 -26.06 29.63 -16.35
C PHE A 425 -26.03 28.35 -15.50
N SER A 426 -27.06 28.06 -14.68
CA SER A 426 -27.16 26.79 -13.96
C SER A 426 -27.39 25.61 -14.91
N VAL A 427 -28.23 25.78 -15.93
CA VAL A 427 -28.44 24.75 -16.97
C VAL A 427 -27.17 24.50 -17.79
N LEU A 428 -26.39 25.55 -18.10
CA LEU A 428 -25.10 25.41 -18.78
C LEU A 428 -24.05 24.73 -17.87
N GLN A 429 -24.01 25.04 -16.58
CA GLN A 429 -23.15 24.35 -15.61
C GLN A 429 -23.52 22.87 -15.45
N ASP A 430 -24.81 22.53 -15.49
CA ASP A 430 -25.26 21.14 -15.43
C ASP A 430 -24.94 20.38 -16.74
N TYR A 431 -24.98 21.06 -17.89
CA TYR A 431 -24.54 20.51 -19.18
C TYR A 431 -23.01 20.33 -19.26
N GLU A 432 -22.23 21.26 -18.72
CA GLU A 432 -20.77 21.14 -18.58
C GLU A 432 -20.37 20.00 -17.62
N LYS A 433 -21.13 19.77 -16.54
CA LYS A 433 -20.94 18.62 -15.65
C LYS A 433 -21.15 17.29 -16.39
N ILE A 434 -22.13 17.18 -17.28
CA ILE A 434 -22.41 15.96 -18.05
C ILE A 434 -21.32 15.69 -19.11
N THR A 435 -20.68 16.73 -19.63
CA THR A 435 -19.68 16.62 -20.72
C THR A 435 -18.23 16.53 -20.23
N GLN A 436 -18.00 16.68 -18.92
CA GLN A 436 -16.66 16.73 -18.31
C GLN A 436 -15.80 15.49 -18.64
N LEU A 437 -16.35 14.28 -18.49
CA LEU A 437 -15.64 13.03 -18.75
C LEU A 437 -15.26 12.91 -20.23
N ASN A 438 -16.22 13.14 -21.13
CA ASN A 438 -15.98 13.09 -22.57
C ASN A 438 -14.93 14.13 -23.00
N GLY A 439 -15.05 15.38 -22.52
CA GLY A 439 -14.07 16.42 -22.82
C GLY A 439 -12.66 16.10 -22.34
N TYR A 440 -12.51 15.44 -21.18
CA TYR A 440 -11.21 14.94 -20.74
C TYR A 440 -10.68 13.79 -21.62
N LEU A 441 -11.53 12.83 -21.98
CA LEU A 441 -11.12 11.66 -22.77
C LEU A 441 -10.81 12.00 -24.23
N GLU A 442 -11.50 12.98 -24.83
CA GLU A 442 -11.28 13.42 -26.22
C GLU A 442 -9.99 14.23 -26.39
N GLU A 443 -9.52 14.90 -25.33
CA GLU A 443 -8.28 15.65 -25.38
C GLU A 443 -7.07 14.76 -25.71
N PRO A 444 -6.09 15.26 -26.49
CA PRO A 444 -4.86 14.53 -26.76
C PRO A 444 -4.20 14.03 -25.47
N ALA A 445 -3.66 12.81 -25.53
CA ALA A 445 -2.83 12.28 -24.45
C ALA A 445 -1.53 13.10 -24.37
N LEU A 446 -1.07 13.36 -23.15
CA LEU A 446 0.20 14.04 -22.94
C LEU A 446 1.38 13.13 -23.34
N PRO A 447 2.51 13.71 -23.76
CA PRO A 447 3.72 12.94 -24.02
C PRO A 447 4.18 12.20 -22.75
N TRP A 448 4.79 11.03 -22.93
CA TRP A 448 5.39 10.30 -21.82
C TRP A 448 6.54 11.09 -21.20
N SER A 449 6.57 11.12 -19.86
CA SER A 449 7.67 11.64 -19.07
C SER A 449 7.78 10.82 -17.78
N LYS A 450 9.01 10.42 -17.43
CA LYS A 450 9.29 9.64 -16.21
C LYS A 450 9.04 10.44 -14.94
N ASP A 451 9.26 11.76 -15.00
CA ASP A 451 9.16 12.67 -13.85
C ASP A 451 7.79 13.36 -13.76
N PHE A 452 6.78 12.81 -14.44
CA PHE A 452 5.42 13.37 -14.43
C PHE A 452 4.72 13.14 -13.09
N ASP A 453 4.36 14.23 -12.42
CA ASP A 453 3.55 14.21 -11.19
C ASP A 453 2.06 14.35 -11.53
N VAL A 454 1.35 13.22 -11.48
CA VAL A 454 -0.09 13.16 -11.78
C VAL A 454 -0.93 13.91 -10.74
N LEU A 455 -0.50 13.98 -9.47
CA LEU A 455 -1.23 14.71 -8.43
C LEU A 455 -1.08 16.22 -8.62
N ALA A 456 0.12 16.69 -8.96
CA ALA A 456 0.35 18.08 -9.32
C ALA A 456 -0.45 18.49 -10.57
N TRP A 457 -0.56 17.60 -11.57
CA TRP A 457 -1.38 17.84 -12.74
C TRP A 457 -2.86 18.00 -12.36
N TRP A 458 -3.42 17.07 -11.59
CA TRP A 458 -4.82 17.14 -11.15
C TRP A 458 -5.11 18.31 -10.21
N THR A 459 -4.11 18.80 -9.46
CA THR A 459 -4.21 20.04 -8.69
C THR A 459 -4.61 21.23 -9.58
N THR A 460 -3.99 21.32 -10.77
CA THR A 460 -4.23 22.41 -11.72
C THR A 460 -5.46 22.13 -12.57
N ALA A 461 -5.61 20.90 -13.04
CA ALA A 461 -6.71 20.49 -13.92
C ALA A 461 -8.06 20.40 -13.20
N GLY A 462 -8.08 20.29 -11.86
CA GLY A 462 -9.29 20.11 -11.07
C GLY A 462 -10.30 21.24 -11.20
N ALA A 463 -9.87 22.47 -11.48
CA ALA A 463 -10.79 23.59 -11.76
C ALA A 463 -11.58 23.38 -13.05
N LYS A 464 -10.93 22.81 -14.08
CA LYS A 464 -11.56 22.44 -15.36
C LYS A 464 -12.38 21.16 -15.23
N TYR A 465 -11.92 20.26 -14.36
CA TYR A 465 -12.47 18.93 -14.19
C TYR A 465 -12.85 18.65 -12.72
N PRO A 466 -13.91 19.29 -12.19
CA PRO A 466 -14.24 19.23 -10.76
C PRO A 466 -14.71 17.85 -10.26
N ILE A 467 -15.47 17.08 -11.04
CA ILE A 467 -15.90 15.73 -10.63
C ILE A 467 -14.77 14.71 -10.80
N LEU A 468 -14.15 14.66 -11.98
CA LEU A 468 -13.00 13.78 -12.25
C LEU A 468 -11.84 13.99 -11.28
N SER A 469 -11.51 15.23 -10.88
CA SER A 469 -10.43 15.45 -9.92
C SER A 469 -10.72 14.81 -8.56
N LYS A 470 -11.99 14.72 -8.14
CA LYS A 470 -12.37 14.00 -6.92
C LYS A 470 -12.23 12.48 -7.10
N ILE A 471 -12.61 11.96 -8.26
CA ILE A 471 -12.39 10.55 -8.61
C ILE A 471 -10.88 10.25 -8.63
N ALA A 472 -10.08 11.09 -9.27
CA ALA A 472 -8.63 10.99 -9.32
C ALA A 472 -8.02 10.98 -7.91
N ARG A 473 -8.44 11.92 -7.06
CA ARG A 473 -7.96 12.02 -5.67
C ARG A 473 -8.22 10.73 -4.88
N ASP A 474 -9.36 10.09 -5.10
CA ASP A 474 -9.76 8.87 -4.39
C ASP A 474 -9.12 7.61 -5.00
N PHE A 475 -9.03 7.51 -6.33
CA PHE A 475 -8.45 6.34 -7.02
C PHE A 475 -6.93 6.30 -6.99
N LEU A 476 -6.26 7.43 -7.16
CA LEU A 476 -4.80 7.51 -7.16
C LEU A 476 -4.20 7.23 -5.78
N ALA A 477 -5.03 7.28 -4.72
CA ALA A 477 -4.66 6.95 -3.37
C ALA A 477 -4.74 5.45 -3.02
N ILE A 478 -5.31 4.62 -3.91
CA ILE A 478 -5.53 3.19 -3.63
C ILE A 478 -4.17 2.47 -3.53
N PRO A 479 -3.84 1.87 -2.38
CA PRO A 479 -2.53 1.27 -2.18
C PRO A 479 -2.51 -0.13 -2.80
N VAL A 480 -2.09 -0.23 -4.06
CA VAL A 480 -1.84 -1.51 -4.74
C VAL A 480 -0.48 -2.11 -4.38
N MET A 481 0.33 -1.41 -3.59
CA MET A 481 1.47 -1.95 -2.86
C MET A 481 1.44 -1.49 -1.40
N LEU A 482 1.72 -2.40 -0.48
CA LEU A 482 1.83 -2.13 0.96
C LEU A 482 3.28 -2.01 1.41
N ALA A 483 4.20 -2.60 0.65
CA ALA A 483 5.64 -2.54 0.87
C ALA A 483 6.36 -1.70 -0.21
N SER A 484 7.56 -1.22 0.13
CA SER A 484 8.44 -0.50 -0.79
C SER A 484 9.91 -0.78 -0.47
N SER A 485 10.80 -0.44 -1.39
CA SER A 485 12.24 -0.69 -1.31
C SER A 485 12.52 -2.16 -0.98
N HIS A 486 13.48 -2.45 -0.11
CA HIS A 486 13.84 -3.82 0.30
C HIS A 486 12.64 -4.64 0.83
N GLN A 487 11.61 -3.99 1.39
CA GLN A 487 10.46 -4.68 1.95
C GLN A 487 9.55 -5.30 0.88
N ALA A 488 9.51 -4.75 -0.33
CA ALA A 488 8.69 -5.27 -1.42
C ALA A 488 9.25 -6.55 -2.04
N PHE A 489 10.50 -6.90 -1.71
CA PHE A 489 11.14 -8.14 -2.15
C PHE A 489 10.84 -9.34 -1.23
N TYR A 490 10.01 -9.17 -0.21
CA TYR A 490 9.63 -10.29 0.64
C TYR A 490 8.67 -11.23 -0.09
N THR A 491 8.88 -12.54 0.05
CA THR A 491 8.01 -13.57 -0.50
C THR A 491 6.90 -14.01 0.45
N GLY A 492 6.86 -13.46 1.66
CA GLY A 492 5.87 -13.77 2.68
C GLY A 492 5.70 -12.59 3.64
N PRO A 493 4.97 -12.78 4.76
CA PRO A 493 4.74 -11.71 5.71
C PRO A 493 6.07 -11.13 6.23
N ARG A 494 6.13 -9.80 6.25
CA ARG A 494 7.37 -9.07 6.58
C ARG A 494 7.64 -9.10 8.08
N PRO A 495 8.90 -9.05 8.52
CA PRO A 495 9.20 -8.95 9.92
C PRO A 495 8.67 -7.65 10.52
N ALA A 496 7.94 -7.76 11.62
CA ALA A 496 7.71 -6.66 12.53
C ALA A 496 9.06 -6.18 13.07
N ASN A 497 9.23 -4.87 13.21
CA ASN A 497 10.48 -4.33 13.73
C ASN A 497 10.74 -4.90 15.14
N GLY A 498 11.82 -5.68 15.30
CA GLY A 498 12.10 -6.44 16.53
C GLY A 498 12.19 -5.61 17.81
N ARG A 499 12.32 -4.28 17.71
CA ARG A 499 12.35 -3.37 18.87
C ARG A 499 10.99 -2.73 19.19
N MET A 500 9.98 -2.91 18.34
CA MET A 500 8.57 -2.63 18.63
C MET A 500 7.98 -3.65 19.61
N VAL A 501 8.53 -4.86 19.63
CA VAL A 501 8.06 -6.02 20.43
C VAL A 501 8.19 -5.77 21.94
N GLY A 502 9.04 -4.84 22.37
CA GLY A 502 9.25 -4.52 23.80
C GLY A 502 8.25 -3.52 24.41
N LEU A 503 7.42 -2.85 23.60
CA LEU A 503 6.42 -1.89 24.10
C LEU A 503 5.11 -2.59 24.49
N LYS A 504 4.44 -2.09 25.53
CA LYS A 504 3.07 -2.53 25.86
C LYS A 504 2.13 -2.27 24.67
N PRO A 505 1.11 -3.11 24.41
CA PRO A 505 0.26 -3.01 23.23
C PRO A 505 -0.31 -1.60 22.96
N ASN A 506 -0.86 -0.95 23.99
CA ASN A 506 -1.43 0.40 23.84
C ASN A 506 -0.38 1.45 23.49
N SER A 507 0.81 1.37 24.10
CA SER A 507 1.93 2.28 23.81
C SER A 507 2.49 2.04 22.41
N LEU A 508 2.49 0.78 21.95
CA LEU A 508 2.93 0.43 20.61
C LEU A 508 1.97 0.97 19.55
N ASN A 509 0.66 0.79 19.75
CA ASN A 509 -0.38 1.40 18.91
C ASN A 509 -0.22 2.92 18.86
N ALA A 510 -0.09 3.56 20.03
CA ALA A 510 0.13 4.99 20.13
C ALA A 510 1.38 5.46 19.37
N PHE A 511 2.50 4.75 19.51
CA PHE A 511 3.73 5.05 18.81
C PHE A 511 3.56 4.97 17.29
N MET A 512 3.02 3.86 16.77
CA MET A 512 2.84 3.66 15.33
C MET A 512 1.90 4.69 14.70
N CYS A 513 0.77 4.95 15.36
CA CYS A 513 -0.19 5.94 14.90
C CYS A 513 0.43 7.35 14.90
N THR A 514 1.02 7.79 16.01
CA THR A 514 1.61 9.14 16.13
C THR A 514 2.75 9.36 15.15
N GLN A 515 3.56 8.34 14.88
CA GLN A 515 4.63 8.39 13.90
C GLN A 515 4.08 8.59 12.49
N SER A 516 2.99 7.90 12.13
CA SER A 516 2.37 8.04 10.81
C SER A 516 1.68 9.38 10.58
N TRP A 517 1.18 10.02 11.64
CA TRP A 517 0.44 11.29 11.56
C TRP A 517 1.36 12.52 11.53
N CYS A 518 2.63 12.36 11.90
CA CYS A 518 3.62 13.42 11.75
C CYS A 518 3.71 13.87 10.29
N PRO A 519 3.66 15.19 10.01
CA PRO A 519 4.06 15.70 8.71
C PRO A 519 5.51 15.25 8.45
N ARG A 520 5.73 14.51 7.36
CA ARG A 520 7.09 14.33 6.83
C ARG A 520 7.55 15.72 6.36
N GLN A 521 8.65 16.21 6.91
CA GLN A 521 9.19 17.53 6.56
C GLN A 521 9.75 17.55 5.14
#